data_AF-A0A2M7RNU6-F1
#
_entry.id   AF-A0A2M7RNU6-F1
#
_cell.length_a   1.000
_cell.length_b   1.000
_cell.length_c   1.000
_cell.angle_alpha   90.00
_cell.angle_beta   90.00
_cell.angle_gamma   90.00
#
_symmetry.space_group_name_H-M   'P 1'
#
loop_
_entity.id
_entity.type
_entity.pdbx_description
1 polymer ?
#
loop_
_entity_poly.entity_id
_entity_poly.type
_entity_poly.pdbx_seq_one_letter_code
_entity_poly.pdbx_strand_id
1 'polypeptide(L)'
;VLKTLFQEMSKNLPSGWELTLEVTHHGPFIEKPCCFIEIGSNEEDWRKKEAGKALAIAIENAIKILNKQKIKYKTVIGIGGPHYCPSMTKIQLNSDIAISHIIPQYVFPITENMISQALKKTEEKVSFAIIDWKGLDSEERKQTIDLLNKINLEYKKTSEIEK
;
A
#
# COMPACT_ATOMS: atom_id res chain seq x y z
N VAL A 1 5.28 -9.57 1.27
CA VAL A 1 5.12 -9.93 -0.18
C VAL A 1 4.96 -8.71 -1.08
N LEU A 2 3.94 -7.87 -0.85
CA LEU A 2 3.59 -6.72 -1.70
C LEU A 2 4.78 -5.80 -2.02
N LYS A 3 5.60 -5.46 -1.01
CA LYS A 3 6.79 -4.61 -1.20
C LYS A 3 7.78 -5.17 -2.22
N THR A 4 8.15 -6.45 -2.09
CA THR A 4 9.06 -7.11 -3.02
C THR A 4 8.45 -7.18 -4.42
N LEU A 5 7.16 -7.52 -4.52
CA LEU A 5 6.45 -7.56 -5.79
C LEU A 5 6.42 -6.19 -6.47
N PHE A 6 6.16 -5.13 -5.70
CA PHE A 6 6.15 -3.75 -6.18
C PHE A 6 7.53 -3.31 -6.70
N GLN A 7 8.61 -3.66 -5.99
CA GLN A 7 9.97 -3.41 -6.42
C GLN A 7 10.32 -4.17 -7.71
N GLU A 8 9.89 -5.42 -7.84
CA GLU A 8 10.08 -6.19 -9.07
C GLU A 8 9.25 -5.65 -10.24
N MET A 9 8.03 -5.17 -10.00
CA MET A 9 7.25 -4.47 -11.01
C MET A 9 7.92 -3.20 -11.49
N SER A 10 8.48 -2.39 -10.58
CA SER A 10 9.18 -1.16 -10.97
C SER A 10 10.40 -1.42 -11.86
N LYS A 11 11.10 -2.55 -11.68
CA LYS A 11 12.25 -2.92 -12.52
C LYS A 11 11.85 -3.39 -13.92
N ASN A 12 10.64 -3.94 -14.05
CA ASN A 12 10.14 -4.56 -15.29
C ASN A 12 9.02 -3.75 -15.95
N LEU A 13 8.77 -2.53 -15.49
CA LEU A 13 7.68 -1.68 -15.96
C LEU A 13 7.86 -1.37 -17.46
N PRO A 14 6.90 -1.72 -18.33
CA PRO A 14 7.01 -1.40 -19.74
C PRO A 14 7.02 0.12 -19.97
N SER A 15 7.70 0.55 -21.04
CA SER A 15 7.74 1.97 -21.41
C SER A 15 6.32 2.50 -21.65
N GLY A 16 6.03 3.68 -21.09
CA GLY A 16 4.72 4.34 -21.21
C GLY A 16 3.69 3.92 -20.17
N TRP A 17 4.04 3.00 -19.26
CA TRP A 17 3.19 2.61 -18.13
C TRP A 17 3.58 3.33 -16.85
N GLU A 18 2.60 3.55 -15.98
CA GLU A 18 2.82 4.03 -14.62
C GLU A 18 2.57 2.89 -13.62
N LEU A 19 3.36 2.85 -12.55
CA LEU A 19 3.18 1.91 -11.45
C LEU A 19 2.66 2.67 -10.23
N THR A 20 1.54 2.22 -9.69
CA THR A 20 0.94 2.81 -8.49
C THR A 20 0.44 1.75 -7.53
N LEU A 21 0.43 2.08 -6.24
CA LEU A 21 -0.43 1.42 -5.28
C LEU A 21 -1.87 1.90 -5.45
N GLU A 22 -2.79 1.09 -4.94
CA GLU A 22 -4.18 1.46 -4.74
C GLU A 22 -4.54 1.33 -3.27
N VAL A 23 -5.49 2.15 -2.85
CA VAL A 23 -6.03 2.06 -1.48
C VAL A 23 -6.72 0.73 -1.24
N THR A 24 -6.89 0.30 0.01
CA THR A 24 -7.62 -0.94 0.30
C THR A 24 -9.08 -0.81 -0.12
N HIS A 25 -9.53 -1.70 -1.01
CA HIS A 25 -10.86 -1.62 -1.59
C HIS A 25 -11.34 -3.00 -2.09
N HIS A 26 -12.67 -3.12 -2.26
CA HIS A 26 -13.34 -4.26 -2.92
C HIS A 26 -13.09 -5.60 -2.19
N GLY A 27 -13.70 -6.67 -2.72
CA GLY A 27 -13.54 -8.04 -2.20
C GLY A 27 -12.60 -8.87 -3.08
N PRO A 28 -12.52 -10.19 -2.83
CA PRO A 28 -13.22 -10.92 -1.77
C PRO A 28 -12.55 -10.76 -0.40
N PHE A 29 -13.29 -11.08 0.65
CA PHE A 29 -12.67 -11.31 1.97
C PHE A 29 -11.88 -12.62 1.94
N ILE A 30 -10.61 -12.57 2.33
CA ILE A 30 -9.69 -13.71 2.33
C ILE A 30 -9.00 -13.76 3.71
N GLU A 31 -8.91 -14.95 4.31
CA GLU A 31 -8.27 -15.15 5.62
C GLU A 31 -6.75 -15.39 5.52
N LYS A 32 -6.27 -15.78 4.34
CA LYS A 32 -4.84 -15.96 4.05
C LYS A 32 -4.22 -14.65 3.55
N PRO A 33 -2.92 -14.40 3.80
CA PRO A 33 -2.22 -13.27 3.21
C PRO A 33 -2.37 -13.26 1.68
N CYS A 34 -2.88 -12.16 1.14
CA CYS A 34 -3.12 -11.99 -0.28
C CYS A 34 -2.87 -10.54 -0.72
N CYS A 35 -2.56 -10.35 -2.00
CA CYS A 35 -2.55 -9.04 -2.64
C CYS A 35 -3.02 -9.17 -4.08
N PHE A 36 -3.54 -8.08 -4.62
CA PHE A 36 -3.81 -7.94 -6.05
C PHE A 36 -2.61 -7.31 -6.75
N ILE A 37 -2.42 -7.69 -8.01
CA ILE A 37 -1.49 -7.07 -8.94
C ILE A 37 -2.18 -7.05 -10.30
N GLU A 38 -2.31 -5.86 -10.86
CA GLU A 38 -3.32 -5.60 -11.88
C GLU A 38 -2.73 -4.86 -13.09
N ILE A 39 -3.46 -4.91 -14.20
CA ILE A 39 -3.19 -4.13 -15.41
C ILE A 39 -4.39 -3.21 -15.58
N GLY A 40 -4.14 -1.90 -15.55
CA GLY A 40 -5.17 -0.87 -15.70
C GLY A 40 -4.98 -0.07 -17.00
N SER A 41 -6.01 0.64 -17.49
CA SER A 41 -7.33 0.78 -16.87
C SER A 41 -8.50 0.39 -17.78
N ASN A 42 -8.23 -0.06 -19.01
CA ASN A 42 -9.27 -0.45 -19.96
C ASN A 42 -8.98 -1.79 -20.64
N GLU A 43 -9.95 -2.28 -21.40
CA GLU A 43 -9.86 -3.58 -22.07
C GLU A 43 -8.69 -3.68 -23.07
N GLU A 44 -8.33 -2.57 -23.73
CA GLU A 44 -7.20 -2.56 -24.63
C GLU A 44 -5.88 -2.77 -23.87
N ASP A 45 -5.74 -2.12 -22.71
CA ASP A 45 -4.60 -2.25 -21.80
C ASP A 45 -4.46 -3.68 -21.27
N TRP A 46 -5.58 -4.32 -20.88
CA TRP A 46 -5.59 -5.70 -20.37
C TRP A 46 -5.07 -6.71 -21.40
N ARG A 47 -5.24 -6.41 -22.70
CA ARG A 47 -4.82 -7.27 -23.82
C ARG A 47 -3.37 -7.04 -24.24
N LYS A 48 -2.66 -6.06 -23.67
CA LYS A 48 -1.26 -5.77 -23.98
C LYS A 48 -0.34 -6.87 -23.43
N LYS A 49 0.29 -7.61 -24.35
CA LYS A 49 1.16 -8.74 -24.01
C LYS A 49 2.38 -8.31 -23.20
N GLU A 50 2.89 -7.12 -23.46
CA GLU A 50 4.02 -6.52 -22.76
C GLU A 50 3.73 -6.30 -21.26
N ALA A 51 2.52 -5.82 -20.92
CA ALA A 51 2.10 -5.63 -19.53
C ALA A 51 1.90 -6.98 -18.83
N GLY A 52 1.24 -7.93 -19.49
CA GLY A 52 1.09 -9.29 -18.97
C GLY A 52 2.43 -10.00 -18.73
N LYS A 53 3.40 -9.82 -19.65
CA LYS A 53 4.75 -10.37 -19.50
C LYS A 53 5.50 -9.72 -18.34
N ALA A 54 5.43 -8.40 -18.19
CA ALA A 54 6.05 -7.69 -17.08
C ALA A 54 5.51 -8.19 -15.72
N LEU A 55 4.19 -8.31 -15.61
CA LEU A 55 3.50 -8.81 -14.43
C LEU A 55 3.93 -10.25 -14.08
N ALA A 56 3.97 -11.15 -15.07
CA ALA A 56 4.40 -12.53 -14.88
C ALA A 56 5.86 -12.62 -14.39
N ILE A 57 6.78 -11.86 -14.99
CA ILE A 57 8.19 -11.81 -14.60
C ILE A 57 8.33 -11.30 -13.17
N ALA A 58 7.62 -10.22 -12.81
CA ALA A 58 7.71 -9.67 -11.46
C ALA A 58 7.20 -10.64 -10.40
N ILE A 59 6.08 -11.34 -10.66
CA ILE A 59 5.58 -12.40 -9.77
C ILE A 59 6.62 -13.51 -9.61
N GLU A 60 7.15 -14.03 -10.72
CA GLU A 60 8.14 -15.11 -10.69
C GLU A 60 9.39 -14.72 -9.88
N ASN A 61 9.92 -13.51 -10.12
CA ASN A 61 11.08 -13.00 -9.40
C ASN A 61 10.79 -12.79 -7.92
N ALA A 62 9.65 -12.19 -7.58
CA ALA A 62 9.27 -11.97 -6.19
C ALA A 62 9.17 -13.30 -5.44
N ILE A 63 8.55 -14.33 -6.03
CA ILE A 63 8.49 -15.67 -5.44
C ILE A 63 9.88 -16.26 -5.24
N LYS A 64 10.76 -16.19 -6.25
CA LYS A 64 12.15 -16.67 -6.14
C LYS A 64 12.92 -15.98 -5.02
N ILE A 65 12.76 -14.67 -4.87
CA ILE A 65 13.41 -13.88 -3.82
C ILE A 65 12.90 -14.28 -2.44
N LEU A 66 11.57 -14.34 -2.28
CA LEU A 66 10.92 -14.63 -0.99
C LEU A 66 11.16 -16.09 -0.53
N ASN A 67 11.33 -17.03 -1.46
CA ASN A 67 11.69 -18.41 -1.14
C ASN A 67 13.15 -18.57 -0.68
N LYS A 68 14.06 -17.70 -1.13
CA LYS A 68 15.48 -17.78 -0.80
C LYS A 68 15.83 -17.10 0.52
N GLN A 69 15.14 -16.00 0.84
CA GLN A 69 15.44 -15.22 2.04
C GLN A 69 14.21 -14.54 2.62
N LYS A 70 14.16 -14.47 3.95
CA LYS A 70 13.19 -13.62 4.65
C LYS A 70 13.68 -12.18 4.62
N ILE A 71 13.01 -11.34 3.84
CA ILE A 71 13.26 -9.90 3.84
C ILE A 71 12.44 -9.27 4.96
N LYS A 72 13.08 -8.47 5.79
CA LYS A 72 12.40 -7.68 6.82
C LYS A 72 12.26 -6.24 6.33
N TYR A 73 11.01 -5.81 6.18
CA TYR A 73 10.65 -4.42 5.93
C TYR A 73 10.00 -3.83 7.18
N LYS A 74 9.94 -2.50 7.26
CA LYS A 74 9.15 -1.84 8.30
C LYS A 74 7.68 -1.77 7.86
N THR A 75 6.84 -2.64 8.42
CA THR A 75 5.43 -2.71 8.04
C THR A 75 4.62 -1.56 8.65
N VAL A 76 3.80 -0.91 7.84
CA VAL A 76 2.94 0.23 8.24
C VAL A 76 1.54 0.12 7.62
N ILE A 77 0.61 0.92 8.11
CA ILE A 77 -0.67 1.22 7.43
C ILE A 77 -0.65 2.66 6.90
N GLY A 78 -1.41 2.94 5.85
CA GLY A 78 -1.59 4.29 5.29
C GLY A 78 -2.97 4.86 5.60
N ILE A 79 -3.07 6.17 5.80
CA ILE A 79 -4.34 6.89 5.99
C ILE A 79 -4.32 8.18 5.16
N GLY A 80 -5.41 8.42 4.43
CA GLY A 80 -5.64 9.59 3.59
C GLY A 80 -5.19 9.43 2.13
N GLY A 81 -5.42 10.50 1.36
CA GLY A 81 -5.10 10.56 -0.05
C GLY A 81 -6.18 9.97 -0.97
N PRO A 82 -6.03 10.16 -2.30
CA PRO A 82 -6.95 9.65 -3.31
C PRO A 82 -6.76 8.14 -3.53
N HIS A 83 -7.60 7.56 -4.40
CA HIS A 83 -7.61 6.13 -4.72
C HIS A 83 -6.24 5.54 -5.11
N TYR A 84 -5.47 6.24 -5.96
CA TYR A 84 -4.12 5.81 -6.38
C TYR A 84 -2.99 6.23 -5.42
N CYS A 85 -3.32 6.86 -4.28
CA CYS A 85 -2.42 7.13 -3.15
C CYS A 85 -0.93 7.46 -3.49
N PRO A 86 -0.65 8.48 -4.32
CA PRO A 86 0.69 8.70 -4.91
C PRO A 86 1.81 8.94 -3.87
N SER A 87 1.47 9.52 -2.72
CA SER A 87 2.42 9.70 -1.61
C SER A 87 2.89 8.35 -1.05
N MET A 88 1.97 7.39 -0.93
CA MET A 88 2.23 6.03 -0.45
C MET A 88 3.01 5.23 -1.49
N THR A 89 2.65 5.34 -2.77
CA THR A 89 3.42 4.77 -3.89
C THR A 89 4.89 5.17 -3.83
N LYS A 90 5.20 6.45 -3.63
CA LYS A 90 6.59 6.94 -3.52
C LYS A 90 7.34 6.35 -2.32
N ILE A 91 6.67 6.20 -1.18
CA ILE A 91 7.27 5.61 0.03
C ILE A 91 7.50 4.11 -0.18
N GLN A 92 6.51 3.41 -0.74
CA GLN A 92 6.58 1.99 -1.09
C GLN A 92 7.70 1.69 -2.08
N LEU A 93 8.05 2.63 -2.96
CA LEU A 93 9.15 2.41 -3.89
C LEU A 93 10.52 2.67 -3.26
N ASN A 94 10.68 3.80 -2.56
CA ASN A 94 12.01 4.35 -2.29
C ASN A 94 12.55 4.09 -0.87
N SER A 95 11.71 3.70 0.09
CA SER A 95 12.15 3.47 1.49
C SER A 95 12.27 1.97 1.85
N ASP A 96 12.61 1.65 3.09
CA ASP A 96 12.54 0.30 3.67
C ASP A 96 11.14 -0.08 4.20
N ILE A 97 10.14 0.78 3.97
CA ILE A 97 8.77 0.62 4.44
C ILE A 97 7.97 -0.28 3.50
N ALA A 98 7.19 -1.18 4.09
CA ALA A 98 6.16 -1.97 3.41
C ALA A 98 4.77 -1.52 3.90
N ILE A 99 4.01 -0.90 3.00
CA ILE A 99 2.64 -0.47 3.27
C ILE A 99 1.71 -1.66 3.08
N SER A 100 0.86 -1.90 4.08
CA SER A 100 -0.15 -2.94 4.09
C SER A 100 -1.50 -2.37 3.62
N HIS A 101 -2.42 -2.11 4.55
CA HIS A 101 -3.69 -1.47 4.27
C HIS A 101 -3.55 0.04 4.15
N ILE A 102 -4.36 0.64 3.27
CA ILE A 102 -4.45 2.09 3.08
C ILE A 102 -5.92 2.49 3.16
N ILE A 103 -6.25 3.36 4.11
CA ILE A 103 -7.59 3.93 4.30
C ILE A 103 -7.65 5.25 3.52
N PRO A 104 -8.44 5.35 2.42
CA PRO A 104 -8.49 6.57 1.60
C PRO A 104 -9.19 7.73 2.30
N GLN A 105 -9.02 8.94 1.78
CA GLN A 105 -9.75 10.12 2.29
C GLN A 105 -11.27 10.00 2.12
N TYR A 106 -11.76 9.48 0.99
CA TYR A 106 -13.19 9.50 0.67
C TYR A 106 -14.06 8.56 1.52
N VAL A 107 -13.46 7.77 2.42
CA VAL A 107 -14.21 6.94 3.39
C VAL A 107 -14.33 7.58 4.77
N PHE A 108 -13.86 8.83 4.93
CA PHE A 108 -14.05 9.56 6.17
C PHE A 108 -15.54 9.82 6.45
N PRO A 109 -15.96 9.84 7.73
CA PRO A 109 -15.12 9.72 8.93
C PRO A 109 -14.64 8.29 9.20
N ILE A 110 -13.35 8.15 9.52
CA ILE A 110 -12.77 6.84 9.86
C ILE A 110 -13.16 6.42 11.29
N THR A 111 -13.14 5.12 11.55
CA THR A 111 -13.48 4.57 12.86
C THR A 111 -12.33 3.80 13.49
N GLU A 112 -12.33 3.67 14.81
CA GLU A 112 -11.40 2.81 15.54
C GLU A 112 -11.43 1.37 15.02
N ASN A 113 -12.61 0.86 14.66
CA ASN A 113 -12.75 -0.49 14.11
C ASN A 113 -12.03 -0.63 12.76
N MET A 114 -12.08 0.38 11.89
CA MET A 114 -11.35 0.34 10.60
C MET A 114 -9.84 0.21 10.83
N ILE A 115 -9.28 1.01 11.74
CA ILE A 115 -7.85 0.92 12.08
C ILE A 115 -7.55 -0.42 12.74
N SER A 116 -8.35 -0.87 13.71
CA SER A 116 -8.16 -2.16 14.37
C SER A 116 -8.20 -3.33 13.39
N GLN A 117 -9.10 -3.30 12.40
CA GLN A 117 -9.15 -4.30 11.34
C GLN A 117 -7.91 -4.27 10.46
N ALA A 118 -7.45 -3.09 10.05
CA ALA A 118 -6.21 -2.95 9.27
C ALA A 118 -5.00 -3.51 10.02
N LEU A 119 -4.89 -3.26 11.33
CA LEU A 119 -3.82 -3.81 12.16
C LEU A 119 -3.93 -5.33 12.30
N LYS A 120 -5.12 -5.86 12.62
CA LYS A 120 -5.35 -7.29 12.86
C LYS A 120 -5.22 -8.14 11.59
N LYS A 121 -5.53 -7.57 10.42
CA LYS A 121 -5.48 -8.24 9.12
C LYS A 121 -4.14 -8.06 8.39
N THR A 122 -3.16 -7.47 9.06
CA THR A 122 -1.77 -7.47 8.61
C THR A 122 -1.02 -8.58 9.35
N GLU A 123 -0.40 -9.50 8.61
CA GLU A 123 0.33 -10.64 9.21
C GLU A 123 1.57 -10.17 9.98
N GLU A 124 2.31 -9.21 9.42
CA GLU A 124 3.47 -8.63 10.08
C GLU A 124 3.07 -7.58 11.14
N LYS A 125 3.90 -7.44 12.17
CA LYS A 125 3.70 -6.40 13.20
C LYS A 125 3.77 -5.01 12.56
N VAL A 126 2.64 -4.31 12.56
CA VAL A 126 2.56 -2.90 12.16
C VAL A 126 3.33 -2.04 13.16
N SER A 127 4.25 -1.22 12.65
CA SER A 127 5.12 -0.36 13.47
C SER A 127 4.48 0.99 13.80
N PHE A 128 3.89 1.65 12.79
CA PHE A 128 3.24 2.95 12.92
C PHE A 128 2.29 3.18 11.73
N ALA A 129 1.46 4.21 11.80
CA ALA A 129 0.62 4.68 10.70
C ALA A 129 1.30 5.81 9.90
N ILE A 130 1.18 5.80 8.59
CA ILE A 130 1.56 6.93 7.74
C ILE A 130 0.31 7.73 7.39
N ILE A 131 0.37 9.05 7.58
CA ILE A 131 -0.72 9.97 7.26
C ILE A 131 -0.32 10.79 6.03
N ASP A 132 -1.11 10.70 4.95
CA ASP A 132 -1.04 11.67 3.86
C ASP A 132 -1.65 12.99 4.31
N TRP A 133 -0.85 13.79 5.00
CA TRP A 133 -1.28 15.04 5.63
C TRP A 133 -1.92 16.00 4.63
N LYS A 134 -1.40 16.08 3.40
CA LYS A 134 -1.92 16.97 2.37
C LYS A 134 -3.21 16.43 1.73
N GLY A 135 -3.42 15.12 1.77
CA GLY A 135 -4.62 14.45 1.28
C GLY A 135 -5.79 14.42 2.26
N LEU A 136 -5.68 15.08 3.41
CA LEU A 136 -6.73 15.22 4.42
C LEU A 136 -6.97 16.70 4.73
N ASP A 137 -8.20 17.08 5.07
CA ASP A 137 -8.54 18.40 5.60
C ASP A 137 -8.24 18.54 7.11
N SER A 138 -8.52 19.71 7.69
CA SER A 138 -8.23 19.96 9.12
C SER A 138 -9.00 19.08 10.08
N GLU A 139 -10.26 18.77 9.78
CA GLU A 139 -11.12 17.96 10.65
C GLU A 139 -10.73 16.48 10.52
N GLU A 140 -10.51 15.99 9.31
CA GLU A 140 -10.03 14.64 9.02
C GLU A 140 -8.68 14.36 9.70
N ARG A 141 -7.75 15.33 9.67
CA ARG A 141 -6.45 15.23 10.37
C ARG A 141 -6.64 15.10 11.88
N LYS A 142 -7.49 15.93 12.46
CA LYS A 142 -7.76 15.91 13.91
C LYS A 142 -8.37 14.58 14.32
N GLN A 143 -9.41 14.12 13.62
CA GLN A 143 -10.04 12.82 13.85
C GLN A 143 -9.03 11.68 13.76
N THR A 144 -8.15 11.72 12.76
CA THR A 144 -7.09 10.72 12.58
C THR A 144 -6.13 10.69 13.76
N ILE A 145 -5.62 11.86 14.19
CA ILE A 145 -4.70 11.96 15.33
C ILE A 145 -5.39 11.48 16.62
N ASP A 146 -6.61 11.92 16.89
CA ASP A 146 -7.35 11.55 18.10
C ASP A 146 -7.56 10.03 18.18
N LEU A 147 -7.91 9.38 17.07
CA LEU A 147 -8.08 7.93 17.01
C LEU A 147 -6.76 7.18 17.19
N LEU A 148 -5.68 7.61 16.52
CA LEU A 148 -4.36 6.98 16.63
C LEU A 148 -3.80 7.09 18.06
N ASN A 149 -3.98 8.25 18.70
CA ASN A 149 -3.62 8.47 20.10
C ASN A 149 -4.45 7.57 21.04
N LYS A 150 -5.76 7.46 20.80
CA LYS A 150 -6.66 6.62 21.60
C LYS A 150 -6.23 5.15 21.61
N ILE A 151 -5.76 4.63 20.48
CA ILE A 151 -5.29 3.23 20.36
C ILE A 151 -3.78 3.06 20.60
N ASN A 152 -3.08 4.13 20.98
CA ASN A 152 -1.64 4.16 21.21
C ASN A 152 -0.81 3.64 20.01
N LEU A 153 -1.19 4.04 18.79
CA LEU A 153 -0.45 3.75 17.56
C LEU A 153 0.39 4.96 17.16
N GLU A 154 1.71 4.80 17.11
CA GLU A 154 2.62 5.81 16.59
C GLU A 154 2.24 6.19 15.15
N TYR A 155 2.52 7.43 14.75
CA TYR A 155 2.26 7.88 13.39
C TYR A 155 3.32 8.84 12.88
N LYS A 156 3.43 8.90 11.54
CA LYS A 156 4.29 9.84 10.82
C LYS A 156 3.54 10.41 9.62
N LYS A 157 3.81 11.67 9.27
CA LYS A 157 3.33 12.26 8.03
C LYS A 157 4.17 11.75 6.86
N THR A 158 3.61 11.72 5.67
CA THR A 158 4.34 11.38 4.44
C THR A 158 5.59 12.22 4.20
N SER A 159 5.66 13.44 4.75
CA SER A 159 6.82 14.34 4.69
C SER A 159 7.94 13.98 5.68
N GLU A 160 7.66 13.17 6.70
CA GLU A 160 8.60 12.79 7.77
C GLU A 160 9.27 11.44 7.47
N ILE A 161 8.97 10.86 6.31
CA ILE A 161 9.54 9.59 5.85
C ILE A 161 10.72 9.89 4.93
N GLU A 162 11.90 9.40 5.30
CA GLU A 162 13.07 9.37 4.44
C GLU A 162 12.82 8.44 3.25
N LYS A 163 13.15 8.92 2.05
CA LYS A 163 12.90 8.25 0.78
C LYS A 163 14.22 8.01 0.09
#